data_AF-A0A7C2LJC6-F1
#
_entry.id   AF-A0A7C2LJC6-F1
#
_cell.length_a   1.000
_cell.length_b   1.000
_cell.length_c   1.000
_cell.angle_alpha   90.00
_cell.angle_beta   90.00
_cell.angle_gamma   90.00
#
_symmetry.space_group_name_H-M   'P 1'
#
loop_
_entity.id
_entity.type
_entity.pdbx_description
1 polymer ?
#
loop_
_entity_poly.entity_id
_entity_poly.type
_entity_poly.pdbx_seq_one_letter_code
_entity_poly.pdbx_strand_id
1 'polypeptide(L)'
;MKMKADYARIIAGVFILLVGVYLLAANFFNVLIVDWGIIWPIFLLIPGFGLFLEWLSSDERGKKSSLLIPSTILILLGLNFLANMTLSLRFNFHGFWAFSSFIYTGSVALGLYFAWYFSESRNGDLLVASKILAIISGVVFLLSNSILFSVMFNPLKGVLNF
;
A
#
# COMPACT_ATOMS: atom_id res chain seq x y z
N MET A 1 -1.84 14.38 34.28
CA MET A 1 -2.37 13.22 33.52
C MET A 1 -1.60 12.90 32.23
N LYS A 2 -0.68 13.75 31.75
CA LYS A 2 0.19 13.51 30.56
C LYS A 2 1.13 12.29 30.69
N MET A 3 1.81 12.12 31.83
CA MET A 3 2.80 11.04 32.01
C MET A 3 2.26 9.63 31.76
N LYS A 4 1.02 9.31 32.17
CA LYS A 4 0.45 7.96 31.97
C LYS A 4 0.24 7.62 30.49
N ALA A 5 -0.05 8.60 29.65
CA ALA A 5 -0.25 8.41 28.22
C ALA A 5 1.08 8.14 27.50
N ASP A 6 2.18 8.75 27.95
CA ASP A 6 3.51 8.54 27.37
C ASP A 6 4.04 7.12 27.68
N TYR A 7 3.86 6.64 28.92
CA TYR A 7 4.19 5.26 29.26
C TYR A 7 3.36 4.25 28.46
N ALA A 8 2.06 4.50 28.26
CA ALA A 8 1.20 3.62 27.47
C ALA A 8 1.68 3.50 26.01
N ARG A 9 2.16 4.59 25.40
CA ARG A 9 2.71 4.59 24.05
C ARG A 9 4.01 3.80 23.96
N ILE A 10 4.91 3.99 24.93
CA ILE A 10 6.17 3.25 25.00
C ILE A 10 5.90 1.75 25.21
N ILE A 11 5.01 1.40 26.13
CA ILE A 11 4.63 0.00 26.40
C ILE A 11 4.00 -0.64 25.16
N ALA A 12 3.11 0.07 24.46
CA ALA A 12 2.52 -0.41 23.21
C ALA A 12 3.59 -0.63 22.12
N GLY A 13 4.55 0.29 21.98
CA GLY A 13 5.66 0.16 21.05
C GLY A 13 6.56 -1.04 21.37
N VAL A 14 6.95 -1.20 22.64
CA VAL A 14 7.75 -2.35 23.11
C VAL A 14 6.99 -3.65 22.92
N PHE A 15 5.68 -3.66 23.20
CA PHE A 15 4.83 -4.84 22.98
C PHE A 15 4.79 -5.24 21.51
N ILE A 16 4.59 -4.30 20.59
CA ILE A 16 4.61 -4.55 19.14
C ILE A 16 5.98 -5.09 18.70
N LEU A 17 7.07 -4.54 19.24
CA LEU A 17 8.43 -5.01 18.96
C LEU A 17 8.63 -6.46 19.42
N LEU A 18 8.22 -6.79 20.65
CA LEU A 18 8.34 -8.13 21.21
C LEU A 18 7.48 -9.14 20.45
N VAL A 19 6.26 -8.76 20.07
CA VAL A 19 5.39 -9.58 19.20
C VAL A 19 6.05 -9.81 17.85
N GLY A 20 6.61 -8.77 17.22
CA GLY A 20 7.33 -8.89 15.95
C GLY A 20 8.53 -9.84 16.03
N VAL A 21 9.36 -9.71 17.07
CA VAL A 21 10.53 -10.59 17.29
C VAL A 21 10.09 -12.03 17.58
N TYR A 22 9.08 -12.23 18.42
CA TYR A 22 8.54 -13.55 18.72
C TYR A 22 8.00 -14.24 17.48
N LEU A 23 7.22 -13.52 16.67
CA LEU A 23 6.65 -14.08 15.45
C LEU A 23 7.77 -14.42 14.42
N LEU A 24 8.77 -13.56 14.25
CA LEU A 24 9.95 -13.86 13.42
C LEU A 24 10.69 -15.12 13.91
N ALA A 25 11.00 -15.20 15.20
CA ALA A 25 11.66 -16.37 15.78
C ALA A 25 10.83 -17.64 15.59
N ALA A 26 9.52 -17.56 15.80
CA ALA A 26 8.61 -18.69 15.63
C ALA A 26 8.53 -19.19 14.17
N ASN A 27 8.77 -18.33 13.17
CA ASN A 27 8.96 -18.74 11.79
C ASN A 27 10.28 -19.50 11.58
N PHE A 28 11.40 -18.94 12.06
CA PHE A 28 12.73 -19.56 11.94
C PHE A 28 12.79 -20.95 12.58
N PHE A 29 12.10 -21.15 13.71
CA PHE A 29 12.05 -22.42 14.42
C PHE A 29 10.90 -23.33 13.98
N ASN A 30 10.09 -22.92 12.98
CA ASN A 30 8.95 -23.68 12.46
C ASN A 30 7.91 -24.08 13.53
N VAL A 31 7.79 -23.27 14.59
CA VAL A 31 6.93 -23.54 15.76
C VAL A 31 5.47 -23.16 15.48
N LEU A 32 5.21 -22.26 14.53
CA LEU A 32 3.88 -21.81 14.14
C LEU A 32 3.51 -22.30 12.73
N ILE A 33 2.33 -22.90 12.59
CA ILE A 33 1.69 -23.24 11.31
C ILE A 33 1.05 -21.97 10.71
N VAL A 34 1.86 -20.95 10.52
CA VAL A 34 1.43 -19.67 9.96
C VAL A 34 2.15 -19.48 8.63
N ASP A 35 1.38 -19.31 7.55
CA ASP A 35 1.96 -19.02 6.24
C ASP A 35 2.35 -17.54 6.16
N TRP A 36 3.64 -17.30 6.40
CA TRP A 36 4.25 -15.98 6.36
C TRP A 36 4.23 -15.33 4.98
N GLY A 37 4.04 -16.12 3.91
CA GLY A 37 3.87 -15.60 2.56
C GLY A 37 2.62 -14.72 2.42
N ILE A 38 1.60 -14.93 3.26
CA ILE A 38 0.31 -14.24 3.16
C ILE A 38 0.18 -13.10 4.17
N ILE A 39 0.77 -13.24 5.36
CA ILE A 39 0.49 -12.36 6.51
C ILE A 39 1.37 -11.11 6.52
N TRP A 40 2.56 -11.15 5.93
CA TRP A 40 3.50 -10.04 6.01
C TRP A 40 2.97 -8.67 5.52
N PRO A 41 2.04 -8.54 4.55
CA PRO A 41 1.51 -7.25 4.13
C PRO A 41 0.78 -6.50 5.25
N ILE A 42 0.30 -7.21 6.28
CA ILE A 42 -0.34 -6.62 7.45
C ILE A 42 0.64 -5.71 8.21
N PHE A 43 1.95 -6.02 8.21
CA PHE A 43 2.96 -5.15 8.82
C PHE A 43 3.14 -3.80 8.11
N LEU A 44 2.72 -3.69 6.84
CA LEU A 44 2.63 -2.40 6.14
C LEU A 44 1.32 -1.68 6.49
N LEU A 45 0.22 -2.43 6.56
CA LEU A 45 -1.10 -1.88 6.86
C LEU A 45 -1.19 -1.27 8.26
N ILE A 46 -0.65 -1.93 9.28
CA ILE A 46 -0.71 -1.45 10.68
C ILE A 46 -0.16 -0.02 10.83
N PRO A 47 1.11 0.28 10.47
CA PRO A 47 1.63 1.64 10.53
C PRO A 47 0.95 2.57 9.52
N GLY A 48 0.55 2.07 8.35
CA GLY A 48 -0.17 2.86 7.34
C GLY A 48 -1.49 3.43 7.88
N PHE A 49 -2.33 2.56 8.47
CA PHE A 49 -3.56 2.96 9.15
C PHE A 49 -3.29 3.78 10.40
N GLY A 50 -2.23 3.46 11.16
CA GLY A 50 -1.83 4.27 12.32
C GLY A 50 -1.58 5.73 11.97
N LEU A 51 -0.81 5.98 10.90
CA LEU A 51 -0.55 7.33 10.40
C LEU A 51 -1.81 8.01 9.85
N PHE A 52 -2.69 7.25 9.18
CA PHE A 52 -3.97 7.77 8.69
C PHE A 52 -4.87 8.23 9.84
N LEU A 53 -4.98 7.41 10.88
CA LEU A 53 -5.78 7.69 12.07
C LEU A 53 -5.18 8.85 12.88
N GLU A 54 -3.86 8.96 12.96
CA GLU A 54 -3.20 10.12 13.58
C GLU A 54 -3.54 11.42 12.84
N TRP A 55 -3.50 11.39 11.51
CA TRP A 55 -3.94 12.55 10.72
C TRP A 55 -5.43 12.85 10.93
N LEU A 56 -6.28 11.83 10.91
CA LEU A 56 -7.74 11.99 11.04
C LEU A 56 -8.17 12.54 12.40
N SER A 57 -7.46 12.14 13.47
CA SER A 57 -7.74 12.55 14.86
C SER A 57 -7.06 13.86 15.28
N SER A 58 -6.21 14.43 14.43
CA SER A 58 -5.54 15.69 14.71
C SER A 58 -6.46 16.87 14.45
N ASP A 59 -6.59 17.80 15.39
CA ASP A 59 -7.33 19.06 15.17
C ASP A 59 -6.68 19.90 14.05
N GLU A 60 -5.36 19.81 13.89
CA GLU A 60 -4.59 20.51 12.85
C GLU A 60 -4.34 19.66 11.59
N ARG A 61 -5.42 19.11 11.00
CA ARG A 61 -5.33 18.24 9.80
C ARG A 61 -4.55 18.86 8.64
N GLY A 62 -4.64 20.17 8.49
CA GLY A 62 -3.96 20.95 7.45
C GLY A 62 -2.44 20.96 7.55
N LYS A 63 -1.91 21.05 8.79
CA LYS A 63 -0.46 21.06 9.06
C LYS A 63 0.14 19.67 9.03
N LYS A 64 -0.66 18.66 9.41
CA LYS A 64 -0.26 17.25 9.40
C LYS A 64 -0.52 16.54 8.06
N SER A 65 -0.88 17.27 7.01
CA SER A 65 -1.16 16.70 5.68
C SER A 65 0.01 15.87 5.12
N SER A 66 1.24 16.19 5.50
CA SER A 66 2.44 15.42 5.14
C SER A 66 2.40 13.95 5.61
N LEU A 67 1.64 13.62 6.67
CA LEU A 67 1.47 12.24 7.15
C LEU A 67 0.64 11.38 6.17
N LEU A 68 -0.15 12.01 5.30
CA LEU A 68 -0.93 11.31 4.28
C LEU A 68 -0.04 10.66 3.23
N ILE A 69 1.16 11.19 2.96
CA ILE A 69 2.08 10.62 1.98
C ILE A 69 2.52 9.21 2.41
N PRO A 70 3.21 9.02 3.56
CA PRO A 70 3.64 7.70 3.99
C PRO A 70 2.44 6.79 4.33
N SER A 71 1.35 7.35 4.87
CA SER A 71 0.14 6.58 5.16
C SER A 71 -0.48 5.96 3.90
N THR A 72 -0.69 6.77 2.86
CA THR A 72 -1.31 6.32 1.60
C THR A 72 -0.45 5.28 0.90
N ILE A 73 0.87 5.48 0.89
CA ILE A 73 1.82 4.52 0.31
C ILE A 73 1.71 3.18 1.05
N LEU A 74 1.81 3.18 2.37
CA LEU A 74 1.78 1.95 3.19
C LEU A 74 0.46 1.19 3.05
N ILE A 75 -0.67 1.91 3.06
CA ILE A 75 -2.00 1.30 2.92
C ILE A 75 -2.17 0.70 1.52
N LEU A 76 -1.90 1.46 0.47
CA LEU A 76 -2.12 0.97 -0.90
C LEU A 76 -1.16 -0.16 -1.27
N LEU A 77 0.10 -0.07 -0.86
CA LEU A 77 1.05 -1.17 -1.05
C LEU A 77 0.66 -2.40 -0.23
N GLY A 78 0.32 -2.24 1.05
CA GLY A 78 -0.12 -3.35 1.89
C GLY A 78 -1.36 -4.05 1.34
N LEU A 79 -2.36 -3.29 0.89
CA LEU A 79 -3.56 -3.84 0.24
C LEU A 79 -3.21 -4.53 -1.08
N ASN A 80 -2.33 -3.93 -1.88
CA ASN A 80 -1.89 -4.51 -3.15
C ASN A 80 -1.18 -5.85 -2.94
N PHE A 81 -0.25 -5.93 -1.99
CA PHE A 81 0.45 -7.17 -1.68
C PHE A 81 -0.51 -8.24 -1.13
N LEU A 82 -1.46 -7.86 -0.26
CA LEU A 82 -2.46 -8.78 0.27
C LEU A 82 -3.36 -9.34 -0.85
N ALA A 83 -3.79 -8.49 -1.78
CA ALA A 83 -4.56 -8.89 -2.96
C ALA A 83 -3.74 -9.81 -3.87
N ASN A 84 -2.48 -9.47 -4.15
CA ASN A 84 -1.56 -10.28 -4.95
C ASN A 84 -1.35 -11.69 -4.37
N MET A 85 -1.10 -11.79 -3.07
CA MET A 85 -0.91 -13.09 -2.42
C MET A 85 -2.20 -13.91 -2.44
N THR A 86 -3.34 -13.28 -2.14
CA THR A 86 -4.63 -13.99 -2.14
C THR A 86 -5.03 -14.46 -3.54
N LEU A 87 -4.87 -13.61 -4.57
CA LEU A 87 -5.23 -13.93 -5.94
C LEU A 87 -4.28 -14.93 -6.60
N SER A 88 -2.97 -14.82 -6.34
CA SER A 88 -1.99 -15.76 -6.87
C SER A 88 -2.17 -17.15 -6.25
N LEU A 89 -2.32 -17.22 -4.92
CA LEU A 89 -2.37 -18.51 -4.20
C LEU A 89 -3.75 -19.18 -4.29
N ARG A 90 -4.85 -18.43 -4.21
CA ARG A 90 -6.20 -19.03 -4.22
C ARG A 90 -6.82 -19.16 -5.59
N PHE A 91 -6.48 -18.27 -6.53
CA PHE A 91 -7.09 -18.21 -7.85
C PHE A 91 -6.11 -18.53 -8.98
N ASN A 92 -4.87 -18.93 -8.66
CA ASN A 92 -3.80 -19.24 -9.63
C ASN A 92 -3.58 -18.10 -10.66
N PHE A 93 -3.84 -16.86 -10.24
CA PHE A 93 -3.78 -15.69 -11.11
C PHE A 93 -2.43 -15.00 -11.00
N HIS A 94 -1.38 -15.67 -11.51
CA HIS A 94 0.01 -15.19 -11.42
C HIS A 94 0.25 -13.85 -12.15
N GLY A 95 -0.61 -13.48 -13.10
CA GLY A 95 -0.53 -12.21 -13.83
C GLY A 95 -0.93 -10.97 -13.03
N PHE A 96 -1.50 -11.12 -11.83
CA PHE A 96 -1.98 -9.98 -11.04
C PHE A 96 -0.85 -9.02 -10.62
N TRP A 97 0.37 -9.54 -10.46
CA TRP A 97 1.56 -8.75 -10.14
C TRP A 97 1.90 -7.74 -11.24
N ALA A 98 1.76 -8.15 -12.50
CA ALA A 98 1.93 -7.27 -13.65
C ALA A 98 0.74 -6.31 -13.80
N PHE A 99 -0.48 -6.81 -13.58
CA PHE A 99 -1.69 -5.98 -13.65
C PHE A 99 -1.67 -4.81 -12.66
N SER A 100 -1.23 -5.08 -11.42
CA SER A 100 -1.23 -4.12 -10.31
C SER A 100 0.05 -3.29 -10.18
N SER A 101 1.00 -3.41 -11.11
CA SER A 101 2.31 -2.73 -11.05
C SER A 101 2.21 -1.21 -10.99
N PHE A 102 1.16 -0.64 -11.58
CA PHE A 102 0.91 0.81 -11.57
C PHE A 102 0.64 1.35 -10.16
N ILE A 103 0.23 0.51 -9.21
CA ILE A 103 -0.04 0.91 -7.82
C ILE A 103 1.26 1.29 -7.11
N TYR A 104 2.42 0.75 -7.51
CA TYR A 104 3.71 1.12 -6.90
C TYR A 104 4.03 2.61 -7.08
N THR A 105 3.83 3.17 -8.27
CA THR A 105 3.99 4.60 -8.54
C THR A 105 2.73 5.41 -8.25
N GLY A 106 1.56 4.83 -8.49
CA GLY A 106 0.26 5.46 -8.25
C GLY A 106 -0.03 5.73 -6.77
N SER A 107 0.46 4.88 -5.88
CA SER A 107 0.33 5.09 -4.42
C SER A 107 1.07 6.33 -3.94
N VAL A 108 2.26 6.59 -4.48
CA VAL A 108 3.03 7.82 -4.21
C VAL A 108 2.32 9.02 -4.83
N ALA A 109 1.80 8.90 -6.06
CA ALA A 109 1.02 9.95 -6.72
C ALA A 109 -0.19 10.39 -5.89
N LEU A 110 -0.97 9.42 -5.40
CA LEU A 110 -2.14 9.65 -4.55
C LEU A 110 -1.75 10.21 -3.18
N GLY A 111 -0.66 9.72 -2.57
CA GLY A 111 -0.17 10.27 -1.31
C GLY A 111 0.19 11.75 -1.43
N LEU A 112 0.90 12.14 -2.49
CA LEU A 112 1.23 13.54 -2.78
C LEU A 112 -0.03 14.38 -3.09
N TYR A 113 -0.99 13.81 -3.82
CA TYR A 113 -2.26 14.47 -4.11
C TYR A 113 -3.06 14.76 -2.83
N PHE A 114 -3.22 13.76 -1.96
CA PHE A 114 -3.94 13.92 -0.70
C PHE A 114 -3.22 14.89 0.22
N ALA A 115 -1.89 14.83 0.30
CA ALA A 115 -1.12 15.80 1.05
C ALA A 115 -1.37 17.22 0.54
N TRP A 116 -1.35 17.44 -0.78
CA TRP A 116 -1.66 18.76 -1.35
C TRP A 116 -3.11 19.20 -1.11
N TYR A 117 -4.08 18.30 -1.32
CA TYR A 117 -5.51 18.61 -1.23
C TYR A 117 -5.93 18.99 0.19
N PHE A 118 -5.41 18.28 1.18
CA PHE A 118 -5.69 18.52 2.60
C PHE A 118 -4.69 19.46 3.27
N SER A 119 -3.67 19.97 2.56
CA SER A 119 -2.71 20.92 3.12
C SER A 119 -3.35 22.29 3.36
N GLU A 120 -2.96 22.94 4.46
CA GLU A 120 -3.30 24.33 4.75
C GLU A 120 -2.57 25.29 3.79
N SER A 121 -1.31 25.00 3.46
CA SER A 121 -0.54 25.68 2.41
C SER A 121 -0.54 24.83 1.15
N ARG A 122 -1.29 25.27 0.13
CA ARG A 122 -1.36 24.60 -1.18
C ARG A 122 -0.07 24.84 -1.97
N ASN A 123 0.99 24.13 -1.61
CA ASN A 123 2.26 24.19 -2.33
C ASN A 123 2.07 23.62 -3.75
N GLY A 124 2.21 24.45 -4.78
CA GLY A 124 2.00 24.05 -6.19
C GLY A 124 2.90 22.88 -6.62
N ASP A 125 4.10 22.78 -6.04
CA ASP A 125 5.11 21.79 -6.39
C ASP A 125 4.66 20.35 -6.09
N LEU A 126 3.95 20.13 -4.98
CA LEU A 126 3.40 18.82 -4.62
C LEU A 126 2.38 18.33 -5.66
N LEU A 127 1.56 19.25 -6.17
CA LEU A 127 0.57 18.93 -7.20
C LEU A 127 1.25 18.60 -8.53
N VAL A 128 2.28 19.36 -8.92
CA VAL A 128 3.04 19.10 -10.14
C VAL A 128 3.70 17.72 -10.08
N ALA A 129 4.36 17.41 -8.96
CA ALA A 129 4.98 16.10 -8.74
C ALA A 129 3.94 14.97 -8.78
N SER A 130 2.79 15.15 -8.12
CA SER A 130 1.69 14.17 -8.12
C SER A 130 1.16 13.90 -9.54
N LYS A 131 0.96 14.95 -10.35
CA LYS A 131 0.50 14.82 -11.75
C LYS A 131 1.50 14.05 -12.61
N ILE A 132 2.79 14.37 -12.50
CA ILE A 132 3.85 13.67 -13.24
C ILE A 132 3.86 12.19 -12.86
N LEU A 133 3.82 11.87 -11.56
CA LEU A 133 3.78 10.49 -11.09
C LEU A 133 2.51 9.75 -11.51
N ALA A 134 1.35 10.42 -11.53
CA ALA A 134 0.10 9.84 -11.99
C ALA A 134 0.17 9.49 -13.49
N ILE A 135 0.78 10.35 -14.32
CA ILE A 135 1.02 10.07 -15.73
C ILE A 135 1.94 8.85 -15.88
N ILE A 136 3.05 8.80 -15.13
CA ILE A 136 3.98 7.67 -15.14
C ILE A 136 3.25 6.38 -14.73
N SER A 137 2.43 6.43 -13.68
CA SER A 137 1.61 5.29 -13.25
C SER A 137 0.67 4.82 -14.36
N GLY A 138 0.00 5.74 -15.06
CA GLY A 138 -0.83 5.42 -16.23
C GLY A 138 -0.05 4.77 -17.37
N VAL A 139 1.14 5.28 -17.69
CA VAL A 139 2.03 4.67 -18.70
C VAL A 139 2.45 3.26 -18.26
N VAL A 140 2.86 3.07 -17.00
CA VAL A 140 3.22 1.75 -16.45
C VAL A 140 2.04 0.79 -16.52
N PHE A 141 0.82 1.25 -16.21
CA PHE A 141 -0.40 0.46 -16.35
C PHE A 141 -0.59 -0.01 -17.80
N LEU A 142 -0.50 0.92 -18.76
CA LEU A 142 -0.69 0.61 -20.18
C LEU A 142 0.37 -0.37 -20.69
N LEU A 143 1.65 -0.16 -20.34
CA LEU A 143 2.74 -1.03 -20.76
C LEU A 143 2.61 -2.43 -20.16
N SER A 144 2.36 -2.52 -18.85
CA SER A 144 2.26 -3.81 -18.13
C SER A 144 1.04 -4.61 -18.56
N ASN A 145 -0.05 -3.94 -18.93
CA ASN A 145 -1.29 -4.59 -19.35
C ASN A 145 -1.43 -4.71 -20.87
N SER A 146 -0.53 -4.14 -21.68
CA SER A 146 -0.62 -4.18 -23.15
C SER A 146 -0.75 -5.61 -23.71
N ILE A 147 -0.04 -6.58 -23.14
CA ILE A 147 -0.10 -8.00 -23.51
C ILE A 147 -1.41 -8.65 -23.02
N LEU A 148 -1.88 -8.31 -21.82
CA LEU A 148 -3.17 -8.80 -21.32
C LEU A 148 -4.33 -8.24 -22.13
N PHE A 149 -4.27 -6.95 -22.48
CA PHE A 149 -5.25 -6.27 -23.33
C PHE A 149 -5.25 -6.86 -24.74
N SER A 150 -4.07 -7.13 -25.33
CA SER A 150 -4.01 -7.76 -26.65
C SER A 150 -4.55 -9.19 -26.63
N VAL A 151 -4.40 -9.94 -25.54
CA VAL A 151 -4.97 -11.31 -25.42
C VAL A 151 -6.48 -11.31 -25.13
N MET A 152 -6.99 -10.38 -24.31
CA MET A 152 -8.42 -10.26 -23.99
C MET A 152 -9.24 -9.62 -25.12
N PHE A 153 -8.68 -8.65 -25.84
CA PHE A 153 -9.38 -7.88 -26.87
C PHE A 153 -8.91 -8.25 -28.28
N ASN A 154 -8.27 -9.41 -28.50
CA ASN A 154 -8.02 -9.88 -29.85
C ASN A 154 -9.34 -10.38 -30.47
N PRO A 155 -9.95 -9.68 -31.44
CA PRO A 155 -11.13 -10.19 -32.12
C PRO A 155 -10.84 -11.47 -32.92
N LEU A 156 -9.57 -11.81 -33.17
CA LEU A 156 -9.18 -12.94 -34.02
C LEU A 156 -9.26 -14.32 -33.34
N LYS A 157 -9.38 -14.41 -32.01
CA LYS A 157 -9.59 -15.72 -31.34
C LYS A 157 -11.00 -16.29 -31.54
N GLY A 158 -11.97 -15.46 -31.95
CA GLY A 158 -13.29 -15.92 -32.38
C GLY A 158 -13.35 -16.34 -33.86
N VAL A 159 -12.33 -16.03 -34.66
CA VAL A 159 -12.35 -16.22 -36.13
C VAL A 159 -11.50 -17.41 -36.58
N LEU A 160 -10.50 -17.83 -35.79
CA LEU A 160 -9.56 -18.90 -36.15
C LEU A 160 -9.82 -20.24 -35.42
N ASN A 161 -11.03 -20.45 -34.89
CA ASN A 161 -11.49 -21.80 -34.55
C ASN A 161 -12.19 -22.41 -35.78
N PHE A 162 -11.40 -22.74 -36.79
CA PHE A 162 -11.72 -23.70 -37.86
C PHE A 162 -10.46 -24.52 -38.15
#